data_AF-A0A1E7RR40-F1
#
_entry.id   AF-A0A1E7RR40-F1
#
_cell.length_a   1.000
_cell.length_b   1.000
_cell.length_c   1.000
_cell.angle_alpha   90.00
_cell.angle_beta   90.00
_cell.angle_gamma   90.00
#
_symmetry.space_group_name_H-M   'P 1'
#
loop_
_entity.id
_entity.type
_entity.pdbx_description
1 polymer ?
#
loop_
_entity_poly.entity_id
_entity_poly.type
_entity_poly.pdbx_seq_one_letter_code
_entity_poly.pdbx_strand_id
1 'polypeptide(L)'
;MTVHRYLPLAAAVLLAGCNSQRDQVAHDVAMAPADAFLAAVAAHCGKAYEGRVVVNEPRSATPDPFDGKRLVMHVRGCDDAAHELRIPFHVGDDHSRTWVLSRTDTGLRLKHDHRHADGSPDAVTMYGGDSAPPGTAQRQSFPVDAESVAMFRKAGMEASVTNTWAMEVEPDERFVYELTRPGGRKFQVVFDLAHPVALPPAPWGADVKP
;
A
#
# COMPACT_ATOMS: atom_id res chain seq x y z
N MET A 1 32.38 20.07 70.37
CA MET A 1 31.32 20.69 69.54
C MET A 1 31.85 20.77 68.12
N THR A 2 31.54 19.79 67.29
CA THR A 2 32.17 19.57 65.98
C THR A 2 31.22 20.06 64.88
N VAL A 3 31.57 21.15 64.22
CA VAL A 3 30.80 21.77 63.14
C VAL A 3 30.98 20.96 61.85
N HIS A 4 29.92 20.33 61.34
CA HIS A 4 29.93 19.70 60.01
C HIS A 4 29.27 20.65 59.00
N ARG A 5 30.09 21.17 58.08
CA ARG A 5 29.65 21.93 56.89
C ARG A 5 29.16 20.94 55.83
N TYR A 6 27.89 21.03 55.46
CA TYR A 6 27.34 20.34 54.29
C TYR A 6 27.54 21.21 53.04
N LEU A 7 28.20 20.64 52.03
CA LEU A 7 28.37 21.24 50.70
C LEU A 7 27.22 20.73 49.79
N PRO A 8 26.46 21.59 49.09
CA PRO A 8 25.46 21.11 48.15
C PRO A 8 26.14 20.77 46.82
N LEU A 9 26.05 19.51 46.41
CA LEU A 9 26.47 19.06 45.08
C LEU A 9 25.37 19.48 44.09
N ALA A 10 25.58 20.57 43.37
CA ALA A 10 24.68 21.03 42.32
C ALA A 10 24.76 20.07 41.12
N ALA A 11 23.61 19.49 40.77
CA ALA A 11 23.43 18.65 39.59
C ALA A 11 23.55 19.48 38.31
N ALA A 12 24.43 19.08 37.40
CA ALA A 12 24.51 19.59 36.04
C ALA A 12 24.28 18.43 35.06
N VAL A 13 23.03 18.23 34.65
CA VAL A 13 22.69 17.46 33.46
C VAL A 13 21.67 18.26 32.66
N LEU A 14 22.15 18.89 31.59
CA LEU A 14 21.39 19.41 30.46
C LEU A 14 22.44 19.55 29.34
N LEU A 15 22.31 18.80 28.23
CA LEU A 15 22.79 19.14 26.86
C LEU A 15 22.78 17.89 25.93
N ALA A 16 21.63 17.20 25.79
CA ALA A 16 21.48 16.12 24.81
C ALA A 16 20.23 16.25 23.91
N GLY A 17 19.66 17.46 23.76
CA GLY A 17 18.37 17.66 23.07
C GLY A 17 18.44 18.07 21.58
N CYS A 18 19.59 18.53 21.07
CA CYS A 18 19.64 19.14 19.74
C CYS A 18 19.72 18.15 18.55
N ASN A 19 20.03 16.87 18.78
CA ASN A 19 20.16 15.89 17.70
C ASN A 19 18.80 15.31 17.28
N SER A 20 17.93 15.00 18.25
CA SER A 20 16.63 14.37 18.00
C SER A 20 15.69 15.23 17.16
N GLN A 21 15.74 16.56 17.30
CA GLN A 21 14.89 17.46 16.50
C GLN A 21 15.31 17.50 15.02
N ARG A 22 16.60 17.36 14.71
CA ARG A 22 17.09 17.34 13.32
C ARG A 22 16.75 16.03 12.63
N ASP A 23 16.91 14.93 13.35
CA ASP A 23 16.56 13.59 12.87
C ASP A 23 15.05 13.48 12.59
N GLN A 24 14.21 14.06 13.46
CA GLN A 24 12.76 14.15 13.26
C GLN A 24 12.38 14.95 12.00
N VAL A 25 12.93 16.16 11.83
CA VAL A 25 12.60 16.99 10.64
C VAL A 25 13.05 16.32 9.36
N ALA A 26 14.23 15.68 9.34
CA ALA A 26 14.71 14.95 8.17
C ALA A 26 13.81 13.76 7.84
N HIS A 27 13.33 13.04 8.85
CA HIS A 27 12.38 11.95 8.70
C HIS A 27 11.03 12.44 8.15
N ASP A 28 10.46 13.50 8.73
CA ASP A 28 9.18 14.07 8.28
C ASP A 28 9.26 14.54 6.81
N VAL A 29 10.39 15.18 6.43
CA VAL A 29 10.64 15.59 5.04
C VAL A 29 10.74 14.37 4.11
N ALA A 30 11.38 13.29 4.54
CA ALA A 30 11.48 12.06 3.76
C ALA A 30 10.13 11.34 3.62
N MET A 31 9.26 11.43 4.63
CA MET A 31 7.93 10.81 4.67
C MET A 31 6.87 11.64 3.93
N ALA A 32 7.06 12.94 3.77
CA ALA A 32 6.06 13.84 3.19
C ALA A 32 5.44 13.36 1.86
N PRO A 33 6.19 12.79 0.89
CA PRO A 33 5.58 12.24 -0.33
C PRO A 33 4.67 11.03 -0.09
N ALA A 34 5.07 10.13 0.81
CA ALA A 34 4.29 8.95 1.19
C ALA A 34 3.01 9.35 1.94
N ASP A 35 3.12 10.26 2.90
CA ASP A 35 2.00 10.77 3.68
C ASP A 35 1.00 11.53 2.80
N ALA A 36 1.49 12.35 1.87
CA ALA A 36 0.64 13.06 0.91
C ALA A 36 -0.07 12.09 -0.05
N PHE A 37 0.62 11.05 -0.53
CA PHE A 37 0.01 10.01 -1.37
C PHE A 37 -1.10 9.27 -0.61
N LEU A 38 -0.81 8.80 0.62
CA LEU A 38 -1.79 8.07 1.43
C LEU A 38 -3.01 8.93 1.73
N ALA A 39 -2.82 10.21 2.08
CA ALA A 39 -3.90 11.16 2.31
C ALA A 39 -4.74 11.40 1.04
N ALA A 40 -4.11 11.48 -0.15
CA ALA A 40 -4.83 11.62 -1.41
C ALA A 40 -5.72 10.40 -1.69
N VAL A 41 -5.25 9.18 -1.42
CA VAL A 41 -6.09 7.97 -1.53
C VAL A 41 -7.20 7.97 -0.46
N ALA A 42 -6.89 8.35 0.78
CA ALA A 42 -7.84 8.42 1.89
C ALA A 42 -8.99 9.41 1.63
N ALA A 43 -8.78 10.46 0.83
CA ALA A 43 -9.84 11.39 0.43
C ALA A 43 -11.00 10.70 -0.30
N HIS A 44 -10.79 9.48 -0.81
CA HIS A 44 -11.80 8.68 -1.50
C HIS A 44 -12.47 7.62 -0.61
N CYS A 45 -12.25 7.65 0.71
CA CYS A 45 -12.87 6.73 1.66
C CYS A 45 -14.39 6.58 1.48
N GLY A 46 -14.84 5.33 1.47
CA GLY A 46 -16.24 4.95 1.28
C GLY A 46 -16.76 5.11 -0.14
N LYS A 47 -15.92 5.47 -1.11
CA LYS A 47 -16.29 5.58 -2.53
C LYS A 47 -15.73 4.41 -3.34
N ALA A 48 -16.43 4.06 -4.41
CA ALA A 48 -16.03 3.05 -5.37
C ALA A 48 -15.99 3.63 -6.78
N TYR A 49 -15.11 3.10 -7.61
CA TYR A 49 -14.86 3.60 -8.96
C TYR A 49 -14.68 2.47 -9.94
N GLU A 50 -15.24 2.64 -11.13
CA GLU A 50 -15.06 1.69 -12.21
C GLU A 50 -13.74 1.93 -12.93
N GLY A 51 -13.10 0.85 -13.35
CA GLY A 51 -11.82 0.88 -14.04
C GLY A 51 -11.79 0.04 -15.31
N ARG A 52 -10.65 0.15 -16.01
CA ARG A 52 -10.38 -0.59 -17.24
C ARG A 52 -8.90 -0.93 -17.34
N VAL A 53 -8.59 -2.08 -17.93
CA VAL A 53 -7.22 -2.42 -18.31
C VAL A 53 -6.80 -1.51 -19.47
N VAL A 54 -5.70 -0.76 -19.29
CA VAL A 54 -5.15 0.13 -20.33
C VAL A 54 -3.84 -0.37 -20.91
N VAL A 55 -3.10 -1.21 -20.17
CA VAL A 55 -1.91 -1.90 -20.65
C VAL A 55 -1.96 -3.35 -20.19
N ASN A 56 -1.73 -4.29 -21.12
CA ASN A 56 -1.53 -5.70 -20.79
C ASN A 56 -0.54 -6.34 -21.76
N GLU A 57 0.75 -6.09 -21.50
CA GLU A 57 1.85 -6.49 -22.37
C GLU A 57 2.82 -7.42 -21.63
N PRO A 58 3.38 -8.46 -22.29
CA PRO A 58 2.89 -9.00 -23.57
C PRO A 58 1.47 -9.54 -23.41
N ARG A 59 0.71 -9.59 -24.51
CA ARG A 59 -0.64 -10.13 -24.48
C ARG A 59 -0.57 -11.60 -24.05
N SER A 60 -1.39 -11.98 -23.07
CA SER A 60 -1.48 -13.38 -22.63
C SER A 60 -1.97 -14.26 -23.79
N ALA A 61 -1.42 -15.47 -23.88
CA ALA A 61 -1.88 -16.50 -24.82
C ALA A 61 -3.23 -17.13 -24.41
N THR A 62 -3.66 -16.87 -23.17
CA THR A 62 -4.96 -17.28 -22.62
C THR A 62 -5.74 -16.05 -22.17
N PRO A 63 -7.08 -16.09 -22.12
CA PRO A 63 -7.89 -14.97 -21.63
C PRO A 63 -7.40 -14.55 -20.24
N ASP A 64 -7.16 -13.26 -20.08
CA ASP A 64 -6.74 -12.71 -18.79
C ASP A 64 -7.95 -12.71 -17.83
N PRO A 65 -7.78 -13.00 -16.52
CA PRO A 65 -8.86 -12.93 -15.54
C PRO A 65 -9.68 -11.62 -15.56
N PHE A 66 -9.11 -10.52 -16.07
CA PHE A 66 -9.80 -9.22 -16.20
C PHE A 66 -10.60 -9.06 -17.50
N ASP A 67 -10.39 -9.91 -18.50
CA ASP A 67 -10.98 -9.75 -19.84
C ASP A 67 -12.51 -9.86 -19.80
N GLY A 68 -13.19 -8.81 -20.28
CA GLY A 68 -14.66 -8.75 -20.33
C GLY A 68 -15.34 -8.67 -18.96
N LYS A 69 -14.59 -8.39 -17.89
CA LYS A 69 -15.12 -8.23 -16.53
C LYS A 69 -15.25 -6.76 -16.17
N ARG A 70 -16.28 -6.44 -15.40
CA ARG A 70 -16.42 -5.14 -14.75
C ARG A 70 -15.39 -5.04 -13.62
N LEU A 71 -14.60 -3.97 -13.63
CA LEU A 71 -13.50 -3.76 -12.69
C LEU A 71 -13.88 -2.63 -11.75
N VAL A 72 -13.90 -2.88 -10.44
CA VAL A 72 -14.29 -1.86 -9.45
C VAL A 72 -13.29 -1.82 -8.32
N MET A 73 -12.70 -0.64 -8.05
CA MET A 73 -11.98 -0.39 -6.81
C MET A 73 -12.93 0.22 -5.78
N HIS A 74 -12.71 -0.05 -4.50
CA HIS A 74 -13.43 0.58 -3.40
C HIS A 74 -12.43 0.96 -2.32
N VAL A 75 -12.36 2.23 -1.91
CA VAL A 75 -11.47 2.65 -0.82
C VAL A 75 -12.22 2.56 0.51
N ARG A 76 -11.70 1.79 1.46
CA ARG A 76 -12.33 1.56 2.77
C ARG A 76 -11.30 1.22 3.86
N GLY A 77 -11.77 0.84 5.04
CA GLY A 77 -10.91 0.61 6.21
C GLY A 77 -10.34 1.91 6.78
N CYS A 78 -11.14 2.97 6.78
CA CYS A 78 -10.68 4.34 7.01
C CYS A 78 -10.76 4.80 8.48
N ASP A 79 -10.94 3.88 9.42
CA ASP A 79 -10.97 4.21 10.84
C ASP A 79 -9.62 4.78 11.31
N ASP A 80 -8.52 4.34 10.67
CA ASP A 80 -7.17 4.86 10.85
C ASP A 80 -6.48 5.12 9.50
N ALA A 81 -7.10 5.97 8.70
CA ALA A 81 -6.65 6.26 7.33
C ALA A 81 -5.24 6.88 7.23
N ALA A 82 -4.68 7.36 8.34
CA ALA A 82 -3.29 7.84 8.40
C ALA A 82 -2.27 6.69 8.47
N HIS A 83 -2.70 5.48 8.84
CA HIS A 83 -1.82 4.31 9.00
C HIS A 83 -2.14 3.18 8.04
N GLU A 84 -3.41 2.92 7.72
CA GLU A 84 -3.78 1.87 6.77
C GLU A 84 -5.02 2.24 5.95
N LEU A 85 -4.99 1.88 4.67
CA LEU A 85 -6.14 1.84 3.79
C LEU A 85 -6.29 0.45 3.20
N ARG A 86 -7.53 -0.03 3.09
CA ARG A 86 -7.86 -1.28 2.42
C ARG A 86 -8.67 -0.97 1.19
N ILE A 87 -8.17 -1.40 0.04
CA ILE A 87 -8.73 -1.07 -1.27
C ILE A 87 -9.14 -2.37 -1.97
N PRO A 88 -10.36 -2.90 -1.74
CA PRO A 88 -10.87 -4.01 -2.53
C PRO A 88 -10.87 -3.73 -4.01
N PHE A 89 -10.49 -4.75 -4.77
CA PHE A 89 -10.50 -4.74 -6.21
C PHE A 89 -11.37 -5.91 -6.72
N HIS A 90 -12.57 -5.57 -7.16
CA HIS A 90 -13.58 -6.51 -7.63
C HIS A 90 -13.44 -6.73 -9.14
N VAL A 91 -13.48 -7.99 -9.57
CA VAL A 91 -13.34 -8.41 -10.97
C VAL A 91 -14.57 -9.25 -11.34
N GLY A 92 -15.61 -8.58 -11.83
CA GLY A 92 -16.94 -9.21 -11.91
C GLY A 92 -17.39 -9.69 -10.53
N ASP A 93 -17.71 -10.98 -10.43
CA ASP A 93 -18.15 -11.63 -9.18
C ASP A 93 -16.99 -12.15 -8.30
N ASP A 94 -15.75 -11.97 -8.75
CA ASP A 94 -14.58 -12.28 -7.94
C ASP A 94 -14.28 -11.09 -7.00
N HIS A 95 -14.37 -11.36 -5.70
CA HIS A 95 -14.17 -10.39 -4.61
C HIS A 95 -13.00 -10.78 -3.70
N SER A 96 -12.06 -11.59 -4.22
CA SER A 96 -10.92 -12.12 -3.46
C SER A 96 -9.84 -11.11 -3.12
N ARG A 97 -9.73 -10.01 -3.87
CA ARG A 97 -8.53 -9.16 -3.87
C ARG A 97 -8.75 -7.87 -3.08
N THR A 98 -7.84 -7.60 -2.16
CA THR A 98 -7.73 -6.32 -1.48
C THR A 98 -6.28 -5.85 -1.50
N TRP A 99 -6.04 -4.64 -1.97
CA TRP A 99 -4.78 -3.97 -1.73
C TRP A 99 -4.77 -3.38 -0.32
N VAL A 100 -3.77 -3.73 0.47
CA VAL A 100 -3.55 -3.19 1.81
C VAL A 100 -2.38 -2.22 1.70
N LEU A 101 -2.67 -0.93 1.86
CA LEU A 101 -1.69 0.15 1.81
C LEU A 101 -1.47 0.67 3.22
N SER A 102 -0.30 0.43 3.79
CA SER A 102 0.01 0.80 5.18
C SER A 102 1.21 1.74 5.25
N ARG A 103 1.19 2.69 6.17
CA ARG A 103 2.34 3.55 6.49
C ARG A 103 3.41 2.75 7.22
N THR A 104 4.68 3.02 6.92
CA THR A 104 5.85 2.49 7.63
C THR A 104 6.73 3.64 8.14
N ASP A 105 7.80 3.33 8.85
CA ASP A 105 8.80 4.32 9.29
C ASP A 105 9.63 4.89 8.13
N THR A 106 9.52 4.35 6.91
CA THR A 106 10.36 4.74 5.78
C THR A 106 9.59 5.01 4.50
N GLY A 107 8.25 4.92 4.54
CA GLY A 107 7.38 5.20 3.42
C GLY A 107 6.05 4.45 3.56
N LEU A 108 5.65 3.76 2.50
CA LEU A 108 4.45 2.94 2.47
C LEU A 108 4.79 1.47 2.22
N ARG A 109 3.89 0.58 2.61
CA ARG A 109 3.89 -0.84 2.27
C ARG A 109 2.63 -1.15 1.50
N LEU A 110 2.78 -1.85 0.38
CA LEU A 110 1.68 -2.46 -0.35
C LEU A 110 1.71 -3.96 -0.13
N LYS A 111 0.61 -4.55 0.33
CA LYS A 111 0.37 -6.00 0.32
C LYS A 111 -0.91 -6.33 -0.43
N HIS A 112 -0.98 -7.53 -1.01
CA HIS A 112 -2.14 -8.04 -1.72
C HIS A 112 -2.79 -9.12 -0.86
N ASP A 113 -3.87 -8.77 -0.16
CA ASP A 113 -4.66 -9.74 0.59
C ASP A 113 -5.62 -10.45 -0.35
N HIS A 114 -5.35 -11.73 -0.60
CA HIS A 114 -6.16 -12.64 -1.37
C HIS A 114 -6.88 -13.62 -0.43
N ARG A 115 -8.21 -13.68 -0.57
CA ARG A 115 -9.08 -14.58 0.21
C ARG A 115 -9.89 -15.48 -0.71
N HIS A 116 -10.19 -16.67 -0.22
CA HIS A 116 -11.22 -17.54 -0.79
C HIS A 116 -12.63 -17.00 -0.47
N ALA A 117 -13.65 -17.51 -1.14
CA ALA A 117 -15.04 -17.07 -0.95
C ALA A 117 -15.58 -17.29 0.47
N ASP A 118 -15.02 -18.24 1.21
CA ASP A 118 -15.31 -18.48 2.63
C ASP A 118 -14.55 -17.53 3.59
N GLY A 119 -13.74 -16.61 3.04
CA GLY A 119 -12.94 -15.64 3.79
C GLY A 119 -11.59 -16.17 4.28
N SER A 120 -11.27 -17.45 4.07
CA SER A 120 -9.96 -18.00 4.43
C SER A 120 -8.85 -17.44 3.52
N PRO A 121 -7.61 -17.28 4.03
CA PRO A 121 -6.49 -16.77 3.23
C PRO A 121 -6.08 -17.74 2.12
N ASP A 122 -5.82 -17.20 0.93
CA ASP A 122 -5.19 -17.94 -0.17
C ASP A 122 -3.75 -18.36 0.21
N ALA A 123 -3.25 -19.44 -0.38
CA ALA A 123 -1.87 -19.90 -0.17
C ALA A 123 -0.80 -18.88 -0.61
N VAL A 124 -1.14 -18.01 -1.58
CA VAL A 124 -0.32 -16.90 -2.07
C VAL A 124 -1.06 -15.59 -1.81
N THR A 125 -0.96 -15.11 -0.58
CA THR A 125 -1.59 -13.87 -0.08
C THR A 125 -0.58 -13.03 0.67
N MET A 126 -0.90 -11.77 0.97
CA MET A 126 -0.05 -10.80 1.66
C MET A 126 1.33 -10.61 1.02
N TYR A 127 1.43 -10.80 -0.29
CA TYR A 127 2.63 -10.50 -1.07
C TYR A 127 2.65 -9.04 -1.50
N GLY A 128 3.83 -8.47 -1.70
CA GLY A 128 4.00 -7.07 -2.08
C GLY A 128 5.39 -6.55 -1.73
N GLY A 129 5.46 -5.34 -1.19
CA GLY A 129 6.72 -4.75 -0.72
C GLY A 129 6.59 -3.32 -0.21
N ASP A 130 7.73 -2.76 0.16
CA ASP A 130 7.86 -1.39 0.67
C ASP A 130 8.17 -0.41 -0.47
N SER A 131 7.72 0.83 -0.32
CA SER A 131 7.91 1.88 -1.31
C SER A 131 9.40 2.21 -1.47
N ALA A 132 9.90 2.23 -2.71
CA ALA A 132 11.27 2.62 -3.00
C ALA A 132 11.38 4.16 -3.13
N PRO A 133 12.27 4.82 -2.38
CA PRO A 133 12.51 6.25 -2.53
C PRO A 133 13.31 6.57 -3.81
N PRO A 134 13.14 7.77 -4.40
CA PRO A 134 12.13 8.76 -4.03
C PRO A 134 10.74 8.40 -4.59
N GLY A 135 9.73 8.40 -3.71
CA GLY A 135 8.32 8.44 -4.11
C GLY A 135 7.86 9.88 -4.36
N THR A 136 6.61 10.05 -4.81
CA THR A 136 5.95 11.36 -4.96
C THR A 136 4.58 11.34 -4.31
N ALA A 137 3.98 12.52 -4.12
CA ALA A 137 2.58 12.61 -3.67
C ALA A 137 1.60 11.96 -4.66
N GLN A 138 1.99 11.80 -5.93
CA GLN A 138 1.16 11.24 -7.00
C GLN A 138 1.44 9.77 -7.27
N ARG A 139 2.65 9.26 -6.99
CA ARG A 139 3.08 7.91 -7.34
C ARG A 139 4.00 7.30 -6.30
N GLN A 140 3.71 6.04 -5.97
CA GLN A 140 4.53 5.16 -5.12
C GLN A 140 4.82 3.86 -5.86
N SER A 141 6.05 3.34 -5.75
CA SER A 141 6.48 2.09 -6.39
C SER A 141 7.02 1.11 -5.35
N PHE A 142 6.60 -0.14 -5.43
CA PHE A 142 6.82 -1.19 -4.44
C PHE A 142 7.52 -2.38 -5.10
N PRO A 143 8.86 -2.44 -5.08
CA PRO A 143 9.58 -3.64 -5.48
C PRO A 143 9.21 -4.80 -4.55
N VAL A 144 9.17 -6.01 -5.10
CA VAL A 144 8.86 -7.22 -4.33
C VAL A 144 9.82 -7.41 -3.16
N ASP A 145 9.26 -7.63 -1.97
CA ASP A 145 10.05 -7.85 -0.75
C ASP A 145 10.54 -9.31 -0.62
N ALA A 146 11.48 -9.53 0.31
CA ALA A 146 12.11 -10.82 0.51
C ALA A 146 11.13 -11.93 0.94
N GLU A 147 10.10 -11.58 1.72
CA GLU A 147 9.05 -12.51 2.15
C GLU A 147 8.24 -12.99 0.95
N SER A 148 7.83 -12.06 0.09
CA SER A 148 7.08 -12.33 -1.13
C SER A 148 7.92 -13.13 -2.12
N VAL A 149 9.21 -12.84 -2.25
CA VAL A 149 10.14 -13.65 -3.05
C VAL A 149 10.18 -15.09 -2.55
N ALA A 150 10.32 -15.30 -1.23
CA ALA A 150 10.35 -16.64 -0.66
C ALA A 150 9.03 -17.40 -0.89
N MET A 151 7.90 -16.72 -0.72
CA MET A 151 6.56 -17.25 -0.98
C MET A 151 6.38 -17.64 -2.45
N PHE A 152 6.73 -16.75 -3.38
CA PHE A 152 6.63 -17.02 -4.82
C PHE A 152 7.50 -18.20 -5.25
N ARG A 153 8.74 -18.31 -4.76
CA ARG A 153 9.60 -19.47 -5.04
C ARG A 153 8.98 -20.77 -4.54
N LYS A 154 8.45 -20.77 -3.32
CA LYS A 154 7.76 -21.94 -2.75
C LYS A 154 6.53 -22.34 -3.59
N ALA A 155 5.83 -21.37 -4.16
CA ALA A 155 4.68 -21.58 -5.03
C ALA A 155 5.03 -21.84 -6.51
N GLY A 156 6.31 -21.90 -6.88
CA GLY A 156 6.75 -22.10 -8.28
C GLY A 156 6.51 -20.88 -9.19
N MET A 157 6.31 -19.69 -8.61
CA MET A 157 6.00 -18.44 -9.31
C MET A 157 7.26 -17.61 -9.59
N GLU A 158 8.29 -18.20 -10.19
CA GLU A 158 9.59 -17.55 -10.42
C GLU A 158 9.49 -16.21 -11.16
N ALA A 159 8.55 -16.08 -12.11
CA ALA A 159 8.36 -14.82 -12.83
C ALA A 159 7.93 -13.65 -11.92
N SER A 160 7.42 -13.92 -10.72
CA SER A 160 6.96 -12.89 -9.77
C SER A 160 8.05 -12.37 -8.84
N VAL A 161 9.22 -13.03 -8.77
CA VAL A 161 10.31 -12.66 -7.83
C VAL A 161 11.05 -11.37 -8.21
N THR A 162 10.66 -10.75 -9.33
CA THR A 162 11.18 -9.46 -9.82
C THR A 162 10.07 -8.44 -10.06
N ASN A 163 8.86 -8.68 -9.53
CA ASN A 163 7.76 -7.75 -9.64
C ASN A 163 8.12 -6.39 -9.05
N THR A 164 7.69 -5.34 -9.71
CA THR A 164 7.51 -4.02 -9.10
C THR A 164 6.06 -3.61 -9.33
N TRP A 165 5.36 -3.34 -8.25
CA TRP A 165 4.04 -2.73 -8.29
C TRP A 165 4.16 -1.21 -8.23
N ALA A 166 3.18 -0.50 -8.74
CA ALA A 166 3.05 0.92 -8.47
C ALA A 166 1.59 1.31 -8.36
N MET A 167 1.36 2.38 -7.61
CA MET A 167 0.08 3.05 -7.53
C MET A 167 0.26 4.52 -7.86
N GLU A 168 -0.66 5.07 -8.65
CA GLU A 168 -0.75 6.49 -8.94
C GLU A 168 -2.11 7.03 -8.53
N VAL A 169 -2.14 8.26 -8.04
CA VAL A 169 -3.35 8.99 -7.72
C VAL A 169 -3.25 10.41 -8.28
N GLU A 170 -4.20 10.75 -9.13
CA GLU A 170 -4.48 12.11 -9.57
C GLU A 170 -5.85 12.46 -8.98
N PRO A 171 -5.91 13.28 -7.92
CA PRO A 171 -7.14 13.55 -7.19
C PRO A 171 -8.28 13.98 -8.11
N ASP A 172 -9.45 13.38 -7.90
CA ASP A 172 -10.68 13.62 -8.67
C ASP A 172 -10.59 13.33 -10.19
N GLU A 173 -9.49 12.74 -10.67
CA GLU A 173 -9.30 12.35 -12.07
C GLU A 173 -9.15 10.84 -12.21
N ARG A 174 -8.08 10.24 -11.66
CA ARG A 174 -7.81 8.81 -11.83
C ARG A 174 -6.95 8.19 -10.74
N PHE A 175 -7.16 6.90 -10.54
CA PHE A 175 -6.26 6.02 -9.79
C PHE A 175 -5.69 4.97 -10.74
N VAL A 176 -4.39 4.72 -10.67
CA VAL A 176 -3.71 3.72 -11.49
C VAL A 176 -3.11 2.66 -10.61
N TYR A 177 -3.39 1.40 -10.91
CA TYR A 177 -2.63 0.26 -10.39
C TYR A 177 -1.77 -0.30 -11.51
N GLU A 178 -0.49 -0.54 -11.23
CA GLU A 178 0.49 -1.05 -12.18
C GLU A 178 1.25 -2.26 -11.62
N LEU A 179 1.52 -3.23 -12.49
CA LEU A 179 2.52 -4.27 -12.29
C LEU A 179 3.53 -4.23 -13.44
N THR A 180 4.81 -4.16 -13.12
CA THR A 180 5.92 -4.30 -14.08
C THR A 180 6.85 -5.45 -13.68
N ARG A 181 7.52 -6.02 -14.68
CA ARG A 181 8.63 -6.97 -14.48
C ARG A 181 9.78 -6.67 -15.45
N PRO A 182 11.04 -6.81 -15.01
CA PRO A 182 12.17 -6.96 -15.92
C PRO A 182 11.87 -8.04 -16.97
N GLY A 183 12.11 -7.76 -18.25
CA GLY A 183 11.75 -8.65 -19.36
C GLY A 183 10.48 -8.27 -20.12
N GLY A 184 9.83 -7.15 -19.76
CA GLY A 184 8.84 -6.48 -20.61
C GLY A 184 7.37 -6.71 -20.23
N ARG A 185 7.07 -7.36 -19.10
CA ARG A 185 5.70 -7.42 -18.59
C ARG A 185 5.30 -6.05 -18.06
N LYS A 186 4.19 -5.48 -18.55
CA LYS A 186 3.52 -4.31 -18.00
C LYS A 186 2.01 -4.50 -18.00
N PHE A 187 1.40 -4.34 -16.84
CA PHE A 187 -0.04 -4.39 -16.63
C PHE A 187 -0.48 -3.09 -15.97
N GLN A 188 -1.55 -2.46 -16.45
CA GLN A 188 -2.13 -1.28 -15.83
C GLN A 188 -3.66 -1.33 -15.86
N VAL A 189 -4.27 -1.02 -14.72
CA VAL A 189 -5.70 -0.72 -14.58
C VAL A 189 -5.85 0.74 -14.17
N VAL A 190 -6.71 1.48 -14.86
CA VAL A 190 -7.03 2.86 -14.55
C VAL A 190 -8.48 2.94 -14.10
N PHE A 191 -8.72 3.54 -12.94
CA PHE A 191 -10.04 3.79 -12.37
C PHE A 191 -10.36 5.29 -12.48
N ASP A 192 -11.61 5.60 -12.82
CA ASP A 192 -12.12 6.96 -13.00
C ASP A 192 -12.56 7.54 -11.66
N LEU A 193 -11.75 8.43 -11.06
CA LEU A 193 -12.06 9.03 -9.76
C LEU A 193 -13.08 10.18 -9.86
N ALA A 194 -13.38 10.67 -11.07
CA ALA A 194 -14.36 11.73 -11.29
C ALA A 194 -15.80 11.22 -11.18
N HIS A 195 -16.04 9.92 -11.41
CA HIS A 195 -17.36 9.33 -11.47
C HIS A 195 -17.52 8.14 -10.49
N PRO A 196 -17.88 8.41 -9.22
CA PRO A 196 -18.19 7.34 -8.27
C PRO A 196 -19.32 6.44 -8.76
N VAL A 197 -19.20 5.14 -8.50
CA VAL A 197 -20.23 4.13 -8.77
C VAL A 197 -20.85 3.60 -7.49
N ALA A 198 -21.96 2.86 -7.62
CA ALA A 198 -22.56 2.15 -6.49
C ALA A 198 -21.54 1.19 -5.85
N LEU A 199 -21.59 1.08 -4.52
CA LEU A 199 -20.67 0.23 -3.78
C LEU A 199 -20.81 -1.24 -4.22
N PRO A 200 -19.69 -1.94 -4.47
CA PRO A 200 -19.73 -3.38 -4.67
C PRO A 200 -20.08 -4.09 -3.35
N PRO A 201 -20.38 -5.41 -3.40
CA PRO A 201 -20.44 -6.23 -2.19
C PRO A 201 -19.16 -6.10 -1.34
N ALA A 202 -19.23 -6.51 -0.08
CA ALA A 202 -18.01 -6.60 0.73
C ALA A 202 -16.99 -7.56 0.08
N PRO A 203 -15.68 -7.28 0.17
CA PRO A 203 -14.68 -8.25 -0.26
C PRO A 203 -14.79 -9.52 0.59
N TRP A 204 -14.36 -10.65 0.07
CA TRP A 204 -14.35 -11.88 0.86
C TRP A 204 -13.43 -11.72 2.07
N GLY A 205 -13.89 -12.19 3.23
CA GLY A 205 -13.18 -12.06 4.50
C GLY A 205 -13.36 -10.72 5.23
N ALA A 206 -14.16 -9.77 4.72
CA ALA A 206 -14.37 -8.46 5.37
C ALA A 206 -14.90 -8.54 6.81
N ASP A 207 -15.68 -9.58 7.13
CA ASP A 207 -16.31 -9.76 8.44
C ASP A 207 -15.43 -10.57 9.42
N VAL A 208 -14.30 -11.09 8.94
CA VAL A 208 -13.34 -11.83 9.76
C VAL A 208 -12.40 -10.79 10.38
N LYS A 209 -12.45 -10.65 11.71
CA LYS A 209 -11.49 -9.79 12.42
C LYS A 209 -10.05 -10.23 12.10
N PRO A 210 -9.10 -9.29 11.93
CA PRO A 210 -7.69 -9.60 11.69
C PRO A 210 -7.11 -10.57 12.71
#